data_AF-A0A8H5BR38-F1
#
_entry.id   AF-A0A8H5BR38-F1
#
_cell.length_a   1.000
_cell.length_b   1.000
_cell.length_c   1.000
_cell.angle_alpha   90.00
_cell.angle_beta   90.00
_cell.angle_gamma   90.00
#
_symmetry.space_group_name_H-M   'P 1'
#
loop_
_entity.id
_entity.type
_entity.pdbx_description
1 polymer ?
#
loop_
_entity_poly.entity_id
_entity_poly.type
_entity_poly.pdbx_seq_one_letter_code
_entity_poly.pdbx_strand_id
1 'polypeptide(L)'
;MQLSSPVTDIQGLIVRDDTKKEVVVALRGSLSVTDVIIDSQVLLVPFASPGVKLPSGTRVHSGFLFAWDSVALQVVATVKSVLEKHPNYSIVTTGHSLGGSLALLAAISLQQNFSTIPIRTYSYGAPRTGNKIFSDYVNATLGEKAHRVVHGNDGVPTIIPVSLGYHHHGVEYWQYTHPASESTTKKCNAEGEDATCSASVPSQGVNLAHTSKRIFADITLSDGVSSQNDITSMHRLGHLLERKPQLADYIRTLKYKHYINSDMADASIFHHLRFVTTFHLGFRVTADTYITASWSATTPSFRNALFSFLSSNHIARLTLDHIDHVPRTIFGHLPGLLWLTADWVTLDTSEAMAQSQVPAPKLRSLLTERGGRTFVMALLLPQLRSSIDFSLLEVFKMSLDYIQPDMGVIIGIIRQSHRLKSIYIDGNPPFLDMRNTLSSCLHAESLRSLKSINLDIEIDNEEQDPYCHLSSELAKISRTNVLEEIELSICIVFDTQCTTELRHWVHLDEVLSQNGGFTSLQRVNIDVEICHFSSDPKELESKMLFIRDNAFSALSRWDQIEFGMTVETCFI
;
A
#
# COMPACT_ATOMS: atom_id res chain seq x y z
N MET A 1 11.16 26.49 -13.74
CA MET A 1 10.47 27.70 -14.24
C MET A 1 8.97 27.45 -14.23
N GLN A 2 8.18 28.36 -13.66
CA GLN A 2 6.72 28.31 -13.76
C GLN A 2 6.26 28.95 -15.07
N LEU A 3 5.26 28.34 -15.71
CA LEU A 3 4.58 28.85 -16.91
C LEU A 3 3.17 29.27 -16.50
N SER A 4 2.75 30.43 -16.97
CA SER A 4 1.36 30.88 -16.83
C SER A 4 0.94 31.67 -18.06
N SER A 5 -0.24 31.33 -18.61
CA SER A 5 -0.89 32.10 -19.66
C SER A 5 -2.19 32.69 -19.10
N PRO A 6 -2.28 34.01 -18.88
CA PRO A 6 -3.48 34.66 -18.36
C PRO A 6 -4.70 34.51 -19.29
N VAL A 7 -4.46 34.33 -20.59
CA VAL A 7 -5.52 34.27 -21.62
C VAL A 7 -6.22 32.91 -21.63
N THR A 8 -5.48 31.83 -21.37
CA THR A 8 -6.01 30.46 -21.45
C THR A 8 -6.03 29.75 -20.10
N ASP A 9 -5.70 30.45 -19.00
CA ASP A 9 -5.47 29.91 -17.64
C ASP A 9 -4.59 28.65 -17.61
N ILE A 10 -3.70 28.51 -18.59
CA ILE A 10 -2.77 27.38 -18.63
C ILE A 10 -1.64 27.65 -17.66
N GLN A 11 -1.41 26.66 -16.80
CA GLN A 11 -0.29 26.64 -15.88
C GLN A 11 0.60 25.46 -16.18
N GLY A 12 1.90 25.64 -16.03
CA GLY A 12 2.86 24.57 -16.22
C GLY A 12 4.14 24.79 -15.43
N LEU A 13 4.98 23.79 -15.44
CA LEU A 13 6.26 23.80 -14.78
C LEU A 13 7.29 23.13 -15.67
N ILE A 14 8.43 23.78 -15.85
CA ILE A 14 9.62 23.19 -16.45
C ILE A 14 10.61 22.96 -15.33
N VAL A 15 10.97 21.69 -15.11
CA VAL A 15 11.90 21.23 -14.07
C VAL A 15 13.09 20.54 -14.75
N ARG A 16 14.25 20.65 -14.13
CA ARG A 16 15.44 19.89 -14.48
C ARG A 16 15.66 18.83 -13.41
N ASP A 17 15.78 17.57 -13.82
CA ASP A 17 16.16 16.45 -12.96
C ASP A 17 17.59 16.03 -13.33
N ASP A 18 18.56 16.41 -12.49
CA ASP A 18 19.97 16.14 -12.73
C ASP A 18 20.34 14.66 -12.45
N THR A 19 19.58 13.98 -11.60
CA THR A 19 19.79 12.56 -11.27
C THR A 19 19.42 11.69 -12.46
N LYS A 20 18.27 11.96 -13.09
CA LYS A 20 17.80 11.24 -14.29
C LYS A 20 18.32 11.85 -15.59
N LYS A 21 19.01 12.99 -15.53
CA LYS A 21 19.49 13.76 -16.70
C LYS A 21 18.36 14.05 -17.68
N GLU A 22 17.29 14.67 -17.18
CA GLU A 22 16.11 15.00 -17.99
C GLU A 22 15.52 16.37 -17.67
N VAL A 23 14.85 16.96 -18.66
CA VAL A 23 14.00 18.14 -18.51
C VAL A 23 12.55 17.69 -18.54
N VAL A 24 11.82 18.00 -17.48
CA VAL A 24 10.41 17.68 -17.33
C VAL A 24 9.56 18.91 -17.60
N VAL A 25 8.67 18.83 -18.59
CA VAL A 25 7.63 19.82 -18.89
C VAL A 25 6.30 19.27 -18.41
N ALA A 26 5.83 19.76 -17.26
CA ALA A 26 4.55 19.39 -16.67
C ALA A 26 3.49 20.45 -16.97
N LEU A 27 2.36 20.05 -17.57
CA LEU A 27 1.26 20.94 -17.91
C LEU A 27 0.02 20.57 -17.09
N ARG A 28 -0.59 21.59 -16.47
CA ARG A 28 -1.74 21.44 -15.59
C ARG A 28 -3.03 21.26 -16.41
N GLY A 29 -3.93 20.41 -15.94
CA GLY A 29 -5.30 20.32 -16.44
C GLY A 29 -6.24 21.41 -15.88
N SER A 30 -7.41 21.56 -16.50
CA SER A 30 -8.43 22.53 -16.09
C SER A 30 -9.12 22.19 -14.76
N LEU A 31 -9.66 23.22 -14.10
CA LEU A 31 -10.49 23.06 -12.90
C LEU A 31 -11.88 22.50 -13.22
N SER A 32 -12.42 22.82 -14.40
CA SER A 32 -13.61 22.19 -14.99
C SER A 32 -13.23 21.47 -16.27
N VAL A 33 -12.79 20.22 -16.13
CA VAL A 33 -12.36 19.40 -17.27
C VAL A 33 -13.51 19.16 -18.25
N THR A 34 -14.71 18.87 -17.72
CA THR A 34 -15.90 18.59 -18.52
C THR A 34 -16.35 19.81 -19.32
N ASP A 35 -16.46 20.98 -18.67
CA ASP A 35 -16.87 22.22 -19.32
C ASP A 35 -15.87 22.59 -20.42
N VAL A 36 -14.56 22.48 -20.16
CA VAL A 36 -13.55 22.80 -21.18
C VAL A 36 -13.62 21.85 -22.38
N ILE A 37 -13.85 20.54 -22.18
CA ILE A 37 -13.88 19.58 -23.28
C ILE A 37 -15.21 19.62 -24.06
N ILE A 38 -16.33 19.86 -23.38
CA ILE A 38 -17.66 19.86 -24.01
C ILE A 38 -18.00 21.23 -24.61
N ASP A 39 -17.67 22.34 -23.92
CA ASP A 39 -17.99 23.70 -24.38
C ASP A 39 -17.04 24.18 -25.48
N SER A 40 -15.79 23.68 -25.51
CA SER A 40 -14.91 23.94 -26.64
C SER A 40 -15.31 23.00 -27.79
N GLN A 41 -16.16 23.52 -28.69
CA GLN A 41 -16.56 22.90 -29.96
C GLN A 41 -15.49 21.90 -30.41
N VAL A 42 -15.79 20.59 -30.32
CA VAL A 42 -14.91 19.42 -30.51
C VAL A 42 -14.42 19.33 -31.97
N LEU A 43 -13.78 20.42 -32.39
CA LEU A 43 -13.49 20.79 -33.75
C LEU A 43 -12.04 20.41 -34.03
N LEU A 44 -11.87 19.57 -35.04
CA LEU A 44 -10.57 19.18 -35.56
C LEU A 44 -9.99 20.29 -36.46
N VAL A 45 -8.94 20.95 -36.00
CA VAL A 45 -8.21 21.99 -36.72
C VAL A 45 -6.80 21.51 -37.10
N PRO A 46 -6.19 22.02 -38.18
CA PRO A 46 -4.81 21.69 -38.51
C PRO A 46 -3.86 22.01 -37.35
N PHE A 47 -2.94 21.09 -37.03
CA PHE A 47 -1.93 21.33 -35.99
C PHE A 47 -0.83 22.25 -36.54
N ALA A 48 -1.00 23.56 -36.31
CA ALA A 48 -0.11 24.61 -36.79
C ALA A 48 0.59 25.32 -35.62
N SER A 49 1.67 24.73 -35.11
CA SER A 49 2.46 25.28 -33.99
C SER A 49 3.91 25.60 -34.42
N PRO A 50 4.63 26.53 -33.75
CA PRO A 50 5.96 26.94 -34.17
C PRO A 50 6.97 25.79 -34.31
N GLY A 51 7.58 25.66 -35.49
CA GLY A 51 8.58 24.63 -35.79
C GLY A 51 8.01 23.25 -36.10
N VAL A 52 6.68 23.09 -36.19
CA VAL A 52 6.01 21.80 -36.41
C VAL A 52 5.62 21.64 -37.88
N LYS A 53 6.06 20.54 -38.51
CA LYS A 53 5.64 20.14 -39.87
C LYS A 53 5.14 18.70 -39.85
N LEU A 54 3.86 18.53 -40.15
CA LEU A 54 3.16 17.24 -40.04
C LEU A 54 2.58 16.80 -41.38
N PRO A 55 2.26 15.51 -41.55
CA PRO A 55 1.56 15.01 -42.73
C PRO A 55 0.28 15.80 -43.04
N SER A 56 -0.07 15.87 -44.32
CA SER A 56 -1.31 16.52 -44.75
C SER A 56 -2.53 15.83 -44.13
N GLY A 57 -3.49 16.61 -43.65
CA GLY A 57 -4.70 16.10 -42.99
C GLY A 57 -4.55 15.85 -41.48
N THR A 58 -3.37 16.03 -40.89
CA THR A 58 -3.20 15.98 -39.42
C THR A 58 -4.00 17.09 -38.74
N ARG A 59 -4.93 16.70 -37.87
CA ARG A 59 -5.79 17.63 -37.13
C ARG A 59 -5.87 17.27 -35.65
N VAL A 60 -5.95 18.28 -34.82
CA VAL A 60 -6.03 18.19 -33.35
C VAL A 60 -7.20 19.00 -32.83
N HIS A 61 -7.57 18.79 -31.58
CA HIS A 61 -8.62 19.55 -30.92
C HIS A 61 -8.31 21.06 -30.90
N SER A 62 -9.25 21.88 -31.37
CA SER A 62 -9.14 23.34 -31.41
C SER A 62 -8.76 23.97 -30.06
N GLY A 63 -9.51 23.64 -29.00
CA GLY A 63 -9.26 24.10 -27.64
C GLY A 63 -7.88 23.69 -27.09
N PHE A 64 -7.45 22.44 -27.31
CA PHE A 64 -6.15 21.97 -26.83
C PHE A 64 -5.00 22.66 -27.58
N LEU A 65 -5.15 22.85 -28.90
CA LEU A 65 -4.16 23.57 -29.70
C LEU A 65 -4.06 25.04 -29.27
N PHE A 66 -5.20 25.72 -29.10
CA PHE A 66 -5.23 27.10 -28.64
C PHE A 66 -4.56 27.27 -27.26
N ALA A 67 -4.82 26.34 -26.34
CA ALA A 67 -4.19 26.31 -25.03
C ALA A 67 -2.67 26.05 -25.11
N TRP A 68 -2.24 25.13 -25.97
CA TRP A 68 -0.82 24.83 -26.18
C TRP A 68 -0.07 26.01 -26.83
N ASP A 69 -0.62 26.60 -27.90
CA ASP A 69 0.02 27.67 -28.64
C ASP A 69 0.25 28.93 -27.79
N SER A 70 -0.58 29.15 -26.77
CA SER A 70 -0.41 30.26 -25.83
C SER A 70 0.88 30.16 -25.00
N VAL A 71 1.46 28.96 -24.85
CA VAL A 71 2.69 28.70 -24.08
C VAL A 71 3.82 28.09 -24.92
N ALA A 72 3.54 27.63 -26.15
CA ALA A 72 4.47 26.86 -26.98
C ALA A 72 5.83 27.54 -27.18
N LEU A 73 5.84 28.83 -27.55
CA LEU A 73 7.09 29.58 -27.78
C LEU A 73 7.95 29.66 -26.52
N GLN A 74 7.32 29.90 -25.36
CA GLN A 74 8.03 29.99 -24.09
C GLN A 74 8.61 28.62 -23.68
N VAL A 75 7.84 27.55 -23.87
CA VAL A 75 8.29 26.18 -23.59
C VAL A 75 9.49 25.82 -24.47
N VAL A 76 9.36 25.98 -25.79
CA VAL A 76 10.42 25.65 -26.76
C VAL A 76 11.70 26.44 -26.45
N ALA A 77 11.59 27.75 -26.22
CA ALA A 77 12.75 28.60 -25.90
C ALA A 77 13.43 28.19 -24.58
N THR A 78 12.64 27.87 -23.55
CA THR A 78 13.16 27.46 -22.25
C THR A 78 13.86 26.10 -22.33
N VAL A 79 13.22 25.12 -22.96
CA VAL A 79 13.82 23.79 -23.17
C VAL A 79 15.10 23.90 -23.98
N LYS A 80 15.12 24.71 -25.05
CA LYS A 80 16.34 25.01 -25.82
C LYS A 80 17.47 25.50 -24.92
N SER A 81 17.20 26.50 -24.08
CA SER A 81 18.22 27.07 -23.18
C SER A 81 18.77 26.05 -22.18
N VAL A 82 17.94 25.11 -21.70
CA VAL A 82 18.42 24.03 -20.82
C VAL A 82 19.26 23.02 -21.58
N LEU A 83 18.84 22.60 -22.77
CA LEU A 83 19.57 21.63 -23.59
C LEU A 83 20.91 22.18 -24.09
N GLU A 84 21.01 23.47 -24.39
CA GLU A 84 22.28 24.13 -24.74
C GLU A 84 23.31 24.04 -23.60
N LYS A 85 22.86 24.09 -22.34
CA LYS A 85 23.70 23.95 -21.15
C LYS A 85 23.92 22.49 -20.75
N HIS A 86 23.02 21.60 -21.16
CA HIS A 86 22.96 20.20 -20.75
C HIS A 86 22.67 19.29 -21.96
N PRO A 87 23.64 19.12 -22.88
CA PRO A 87 23.40 18.46 -24.17
C PRO A 87 23.07 16.96 -24.08
N ASN A 88 23.40 16.33 -22.94
CA ASN A 88 23.15 14.91 -22.70
C ASN A 88 21.77 14.64 -22.04
N TYR A 89 20.90 15.65 -21.92
CA TYR A 89 19.63 15.50 -21.21
C TYR A 89 18.52 15.06 -22.17
N SER A 90 17.63 14.21 -21.68
CA SER A 90 16.40 13.85 -22.38
C SER A 90 15.24 14.79 -22.03
N ILE A 91 14.14 14.70 -22.77
CA ILE A 91 12.93 15.48 -22.53
C ILE A 91 11.83 14.54 -22.04
N VAL A 92 11.10 14.96 -21.01
CA VAL A 92 9.88 14.31 -20.54
C VAL A 92 8.77 15.34 -20.53
N THR A 93 7.64 15.03 -21.17
CA THR A 93 6.41 15.82 -21.06
C THR A 93 5.41 15.06 -20.21
N THR A 94 4.67 15.75 -19.35
CA THR A 94 3.66 15.10 -18.51
C THR A 94 2.47 15.99 -18.21
N GLY A 95 1.32 15.37 -17.98
CA GLY A 95 0.12 16.09 -17.58
C GLY A 95 -1.06 15.17 -17.27
N HIS A 96 -1.97 15.68 -16.45
CA HIS A 96 -3.21 15.02 -16.08
C HIS A 96 -4.39 15.69 -16.79
N SER A 97 -5.38 14.89 -17.22
CA SER A 97 -6.60 15.37 -17.85
C SER A 97 -6.32 16.17 -19.13
N LEU A 98 -6.90 17.37 -19.30
CA LEU A 98 -6.52 18.33 -20.35
C LEU A 98 -5.00 18.50 -20.45
N GLY A 99 -4.30 18.59 -19.31
CA GLY A 99 -2.86 18.75 -19.26
C GLY A 99 -2.11 17.61 -19.94
N GLY A 100 -2.67 16.39 -19.94
CA GLY A 100 -2.10 15.25 -20.67
C GLY A 100 -2.20 15.39 -22.19
N SER A 101 -3.30 15.96 -22.69
CA SER A 101 -3.41 16.34 -24.12
C SER A 101 -2.41 17.43 -24.50
N LEU A 102 -2.23 18.43 -23.64
CA LEU A 102 -1.22 19.48 -23.87
C LEU A 102 0.20 18.93 -23.80
N ALA A 103 0.48 17.99 -22.90
CA ALA A 103 1.78 17.34 -22.79
C ALA A 103 2.14 16.55 -24.06
N LEU A 104 1.16 15.93 -24.71
CA LEU A 104 1.38 15.29 -26.00
C LEU A 104 1.68 16.30 -27.12
N LEU A 105 0.91 17.39 -27.21
CA LEU A 105 1.17 18.45 -28.20
C LEU A 105 2.56 19.07 -27.98
N ALA A 106 2.96 19.22 -26.72
CA ALA A 106 4.31 19.63 -26.34
C ALA A 106 5.35 18.60 -26.79
N ALA A 107 5.10 17.31 -26.59
CA ALA A 107 6.03 16.24 -27.00
C ALA A 107 6.30 16.28 -28.51
N ILE A 108 5.24 16.37 -29.32
CA ILE A 108 5.38 16.45 -30.78
C ILE A 108 6.08 17.74 -31.20
N SER A 109 5.75 18.88 -30.56
CA SER A 109 6.40 20.15 -30.86
C SER A 109 7.90 20.13 -30.53
N LEU A 110 8.27 19.58 -29.37
CA LEU A 110 9.66 19.46 -28.94
C LEU A 110 10.43 18.43 -29.79
N GLN A 111 9.82 17.31 -30.17
CA GLN A 111 10.43 16.32 -31.07
C GLN A 111 10.70 16.91 -32.46
N GLN A 112 9.86 17.81 -32.96
CA GLN A 112 10.07 18.50 -34.24
C GLN A 112 11.17 19.57 -34.14
N ASN A 113 11.27 20.29 -33.02
CA ASN A 113 12.29 21.31 -32.81
C ASN A 113 13.66 20.74 -32.40
N PHE A 114 13.68 19.56 -31.77
CA PHE A 114 14.88 18.91 -31.20
C PHE A 114 14.98 17.44 -31.62
N SER A 115 15.02 17.18 -32.93
CA SER A 115 14.86 15.83 -33.50
C SER A 115 15.86 14.77 -33.01
N THR A 116 17.04 15.19 -32.55
CA THR A 116 18.10 14.30 -32.05
C THR A 116 17.99 14.00 -30.56
N ILE A 117 17.11 14.68 -29.83
CA ILE A 117 17.00 14.56 -28.37
C ILE A 117 15.94 13.51 -28.02
N PRO A 118 16.26 12.51 -27.19
CA PRO A 118 15.28 11.53 -26.74
C PRO A 118 14.12 12.19 -25.99
N ILE A 119 12.88 11.84 -26.35
CA ILE A 119 11.68 12.33 -25.69
C ILE A 119 10.73 11.21 -25.27
N ARG A 120 10.06 11.40 -24.13
CA ARG A 120 8.97 10.55 -23.64
C ARG A 120 7.82 11.44 -23.18
N THR A 121 6.59 10.94 -23.31
CA THR A 121 5.40 11.62 -22.80
C THR A 121 4.60 10.71 -21.90
N TYR A 122 4.14 11.24 -20.77
CA TYR A 122 3.31 10.54 -19.79
C TYR A 122 2.02 11.33 -19.59
N SER A 123 0.90 10.75 -20.01
CA SER A 123 -0.41 11.36 -19.84
C SER A 123 -1.26 10.54 -18.88
N TYR A 124 -2.03 11.20 -18.02
CA TYR A 124 -2.89 10.54 -17.03
C TYR A 124 -4.34 11.00 -17.24
N GLY A 125 -5.26 10.08 -17.53
CA GLY A 125 -6.67 10.42 -17.77
C GLY A 125 -6.88 11.40 -18.94
N ALA A 126 -6.00 11.39 -19.95
CA ALA A 126 -6.07 12.36 -21.04
C ALA A 126 -7.15 12.00 -22.08
N PRO A 127 -7.96 12.97 -22.55
CA PRO A 127 -8.91 12.74 -23.64
C PRO A 127 -8.20 12.47 -24.97
N ARG A 128 -8.95 12.05 -26.00
CA ARG A 128 -8.43 11.93 -27.37
C ARG A 128 -8.00 13.32 -27.89
N THR A 129 -6.74 13.45 -28.30
CA THR A 129 -6.15 14.75 -28.66
C THR A 129 -6.39 15.18 -30.12
N GLY A 130 -6.50 14.23 -31.04
CA GLY A 130 -6.60 14.53 -32.48
C GLY A 130 -7.14 13.38 -33.31
N ASN A 131 -7.10 13.54 -34.62
CA ASN A 131 -7.66 12.58 -35.56
C ASN A 131 -6.79 11.33 -35.76
N LYS A 132 -7.28 10.36 -36.53
CA LYS A 132 -6.53 9.13 -36.85
C LYS A 132 -5.15 9.40 -37.44
N ILE A 133 -5.05 10.37 -38.36
CA ILE A 133 -3.79 10.75 -39.00
C ILE A 133 -2.79 11.28 -37.96
N PHE A 134 -3.26 12.10 -37.01
CA PHE A 134 -2.44 12.55 -35.89
C PHE A 134 -2.00 11.39 -35.00
N SER A 135 -2.90 10.47 -34.65
CA SER A 135 -2.56 9.29 -33.85
C SER A 135 -1.50 8.41 -34.52
N ASP A 136 -1.67 8.11 -35.82
CA ASP A 136 -0.72 7.32 -36.60
C ASP A 136 0.66 7.98 -36.65
N TYR A 137 0.68 9.32 -36.81
CA TYR A 137 1.92 10.08 -36.75
C TYR A 137 2.60 9.99 -35.37
N VAL A 138 1.84 10.11 -34.27
CA VAL A 138 2.37 9.95 -32.91
C VAL A 138 2.94 8.54 -32.72
N ASN A 139 2.24 7.51 -33.16
CA ASN A 139 2.68 6.12 -33.06
C ASN A 139 3.96 5.87 -33.85
N ALA A 140 4.07 6.43 -35.07
CA ALA A 140 5.27 6.34 -35.87
C ALA A 140 6.46 7.10 -35.27
N THR A 141 6.19 8.22 -34.58
CA THR A 141 7.23 9.12 -34.06
C THR A 141 7.73 8.70 -32.67
N LEU A 142 6.81 8.37 -31.77
CA LEU A 142 7.10 8.09 -30.36
C LEU A 142 6.92 6.60 -30.02
N GLY A 143 5.97 5.92 -30.66
CA GLY A 143 5.63 4.53 -30.37
C GLY A 143 5.38 4.29 -28.88
N GLU A 144 6.10 3.34 -28.30
CA GLU A 144 6.01 3.00 -26.88
C GLU A 144 6.48 4.12 -25.93
N LYS A 145 7.09 5.21 -26.43
CA LYS A 145 7.49 6.38 -25.62
C LYS A 145 6.33 7.33 -25.34
N ALA A 146 5.16 7.10 -25.94
CA ALA A 146 3.92 7.80 -25.62
C ALA A 146 3.07 6.94 -24.67
N HIS A 147 3.20 7.20 -23.37
CA HIS A 147 2.51 6.47 -22.33
C HIS A 147 1.20 7.17 -21.95
N ARG A 148 0.09 6.42 -22.03
CA ARG A 148 -1.24 6.89 -21.63
C ARG A 148 -1.77 6.05 -20.47
N VAL A 149 -1.82 6.63 -19.29
CA VAL A 149 -2.33 5.97 -18.08
C VAL A 149 -3.82 6.24 -17.95
N VAL A 150 -4.61 5.17 -17.80
CA VAL A 150 -6.05 5.23 -17.53
C VAL A 150 -6.35 4.53 -16.21
N HIS A 151 -7.21 5.13 -15.39
CA HIS A 151 -7.51 4.63 -14.05
C HIS A 151 -8.96 4.16 -13.93
N GLY A 152 -9.15 2.88 -13.63
CA GLY A 152 -10.46 2.26 -13.39
C GLY A 152 -11.43 2.53 -14.53
N ASN A 153 -12.58 3.11 -14.22
CA ASN A 153 -13.64 3.48 -15.15
C ASN A 153 -13.65 4.99 -15.50
N ASP A 154 -12.49 5.65 -15.46
CA ASP A 154 -12.38 7.08 -15.82
C ASP A 154 -12.93 7.34 -17.23
N GLY A 155 -13.95 8.20 -17.32
CA GLY A 155 -14.60 8.56 -18.56
C GLY A 155 -13.91 9.65 -19.37
N VAL A 156 -12.93 10.36 -18.82
CA VAL A 156 -12.25 11.45 -19.55
C VAL A 156 -11.51 10.98 -20.80
N PRO A 157 -10.78 9.86 -20.80
CA PRO A 157 -10.17 9.33 -22.02
C PRO A 157 -11.18 9.13 -23.17
N THR A 158 -12.39 8.68 -22.85
CA THR A 158 -13.41 8.31 -23.85
C THR A 158 -14.46 9.39 -24.12
N ILE A 159 -14.41 10.53 -23.43
CA ILE A 159 -15.43 11.60 -23.48
C ILE A 159 -15.63 12.18 -24.89
N ILE A 160 -14.57 12.24 -25.70
CA ILE A 160 -14.63 12.58 -27.12
C ILE A 160 -14.72 11.28 -27.92
N PRO A 161 -15.86 10.94 -28.54
CA PRO A 161 -16.04 9.65 -29.21
C PRO A 161 -15.28 9.55 -30.54
N VAL A 162 -14.92 8.32 -30.92
CA VAL A 162 -14.27 8.02 -32.21
C VAL A 162 -15.13 8.38 -33.42
N SER A 163 -16.47 8.45 -33.25
CA SER A 163 -17.41 8.85 -34.30
C SER A 163 -17.22 10.31 -34.77
N LEU A 164 -16.55 11.14 -33.97
CA LEU A 164 -16.16 12.51 -34.35
C LEU A 164 -14.78 12.56 -35.05
N GLY A 165 -14.21 11.39 -35.37
CA GLY A 165 -12.94 11.25 -36.08
C GLY A 165 -11.69 11.32 -35.20
N TYR A 166 -11.86 11.36 -33.88
CA TYR A 166 -10.78 11.38 -32.89
C TYR A 166 -10.27 9.98 -32.58
N HIS A 167 -8.96 9.85 -32.35
CA HIS A 167 -8.34 8.58 -31.95
C HIS A 167 -7.28 8.79 -30.88
N HIS A 168 -7.19 7.84 -29.96
CA HIS A 168 -6.05 7.70 -29.07
C HIS A 168 -4.81 7.23 -29.83
N HIS A 169 -3.66 7.42 -29.19
CA HIS A 169 -2.30 7.17 -29.66
C HIS A 169 -1.52 6.52 -28.52
N GLY A 170 -0.30 6.09 -28.82
CA GLY A 170 0.63 5.52 -27.85
C GLY A 170 0.13 4.22 -27.24
N VAL A 171 0.79 3.84 -26.15
CA VAL A 171 0.45 2.63 -25.39
C VAL A 171 -0.37 3.02 -24.18
N GLU A 172 -1.55 2.40 -24.05
CA GLU A 172 -2.35 2.52 -22.84
C GLU A 172 -1.82 1.61 -21.73
N TYR A 173 -1.76 2.15 -20.53
CA TYR A 173 -1.50 1.45 -19.28
C TYR A 173 -2.73 1.61 -18.40
N TRP A 174 -3.57 0.58 -18.37
CA TRP A 174 -4.85 0.60 -17.67
C TRP A 174 -4.71 0.00 -16.28
N GLN A 175 -4.73 0.86 -15.26
CA GLN A 175 -4.79 0.44 -13.86
C GLN A 175 -6.25 0.18 -13.49
N TYR A 176 -6.68 -1.08 -13.54
CA TYR A 176 -8.09 -1.45 -13.45
C TYR A 176 -8.59 -1.66 -12.02
N THR A 177 -7.70 -1.85 -11.03
CA THR A 177 -8.06 -1.99 -9.61
C THR A 177 -7.00 -1.43 -8.67
N HIS A 178 -7.32 -1.27 -7.38
CA HIS A 178 -6.42 -0.82 -6.33
C HIS A 178 -5.88 -1.99 -5.48
N PRO A 179 -4.70 -1.85 -4.84
CA PRO A 179 -3.73 -0.76 -4.98
C PRO A 179 -3.01 -0.80 -6.34
N ALA A 180 -2.39 0.31 -6.75
CA ALA A 180 -1.64 0.32 -8.00
C ALA A 180 -0.38 -0.55 -7.87
N SER A 181 -0.26 -1.54 -8.76
CA SER A 181 0.86 -2.48 -8.87
C SER A 181 1.04 -2.90 -10.33
N GLU A 182 2.12 -3.62 -10.63
CA GLU A 182 2.30 -4.25 -11.94
C GLU A 182 1.20 -5.27 -12.23
N SER A 183 0.82 -6.10 -11.24
CA SER A 183 -0.24 -7.09 -11.36
C SER A 183 -1.64 -6.50 -11.58
N THR A 184 -1.85 -5.22 -11.26
CA THR A 184 -3.13 -4.50 -11.42
C THR A 184 -3.11 -3.48 -12.56
N THR A 185 -2.04 -3.48 -13.38
CA THR A 185 -1.87 -2.57 -14.51
C THR A 185 -1.69 -3.35 -15.82
N LYS A 186 -2.69 -3.26 -16.70
CA LYS A 186 -2.64 -3.89 -18.02
C LYS A 186 -1.96 -2.98 -19.04
N LYS A 187 -0.89 -3.45 -19.69
CA LYS A 187 -0.32 -2.82 -20.90
C LYS A 187 -1.16 -3.23 -22.11
N CYS A 188 -1.73 -2.25 -22.79
CA CYS A 188 -2.64 -2.44 -23.92
C CYS A 188 -1.88 -2.42 -25.25
N ASN A 189 -2.61 -2.67 -26.34
CA ASN A 189 -2.06 -2.51 -27.68
C ASN A 189 -1.56 -1.07 -27.94
N ALA A 190 -0.59 -0.93 -28.84
CA ALA A 190 0.00 0.36 -29.22
C ALA A 190 -0.81 1.10 -30.30
N GLU A 191 -1.93 0.54 -30.75
CA GLU A 191 -2.81 1.17 -31.75
C GLU A 191 -3.66 2.29 -31.14
N GLY A 192 -3.80 2.29 -29.81
CA GLY A 192 -4.43 3.34 -29.02
C GLY A 192 -5.89 3.08 -28.66
N GLU A 193 -6.59 2.15 -29.33
CA GLU A 193 -8.02 1.86 -29.15
C GLU A 193 -8.28 0.37 -28.86
N ASP A 194 -7.51 -0.21 -27.93
CA ASP A 194 -7.66 -1.61 -27.52
C ASP A 194 -9.02 -1.88 -26.85
N ALA A 195 -9.89 -2.62 -27.53
CA ALA A 195 -11.22 -2.98 -27.04
C ALA A 195 -11.20 -3.82 -25.74
N THR A 196 -10.05 -4.40 -25.37
CA THR A 196 -9.89 -5.24 -24.19
C THR A 196 -9.35 -4.49 -22.96
N CYS A 197 -9.07 -3.18 -23.08
CA CYS A 197 -8.55 -2.33 -22.01
C CYS A 197 -9.63 -1.42 -21.41
N SER A 198 -9.36 -0.15 -21.11
CA SER A 198 -10.37 0.75 -20.54
C SER A 198 -11.60 0.92 -21.43
N ALA A 199 -11.49 0.68 -22.74
CA ALA A 199 -12.63 0.63 -23.66
C ALA A 199 -13.60 -0.53 -23.38
N SER A 200 -13.18 -1.57 -22.64
CA SER A 200 -14.02 -2.71 -22.27
C SER A 200 -15.03 -2.40 -21.16
N VAL A 201 -14.83 -1.30 -20.41
CA VAL A 201 -15.71 -0.90 -19.32
C VAL A 201 -16.57 0.31 -19.73
N PRO A 202 -17.87 0.34 -19.38
CA PRO A 202 -18.70 1.50 -19.62
C PRO A 202 -18.14 2.74 -18.92
N SER A 203 -17.94 3.82 -19.68
CA SER A 203 -17.59 5.13 -19.14
C SER A 203 -18.70 5.64 -18.21
N GLN A 204 -18.34 5.99 -16.97
CA GLN A 204 -19.27 6.56 -15.98
C GLN A 204 -19.04 8.07 -15.75
N GLY A 205 -18.49 8.76 -16.76
CA GLY A 205 -18.09 10.16 -16.63
C GLY A 205 -16.79 10.33 -15.83
N VAL A 206 -16.53 11.54 -15.34
CA VAL A 206 -15.30 11.85 -14.59
C VAL A 206 -15.35 11.16 -13.23
N ASN A 207 -14.44 10.22 -12.97
CA ASN A 207 -14.44 9.48 -11.70
C ASN A 207 -13.79 10.28 -10.55
N LEU A 208 -14.00 9.83 -9.32
CA LEU A 208 -13.48 10.51 -8.12
C LEU A 208 -11.95 10.63 -8.11
N ALA A 209 -11.24 9.60 -8.59
CA ALA A 209 -9.79 9.60 -8.65
C ALA A 209 -9.27 10.70 -9.60
N HIS A 210 -9.94 10.92 -10.73
CA HIS A 210 -9.61 11.97 -11.70
C HIS A 210 -9.73 13.38 -11.09
N THR A 211 -10.68 13.62 -10.19
CA THR A 211 -10.88 14.93 -9.55
C THR A 211 -10.09 15.10 -8.24
N SER A 212 -9.50 14.02 -7.73
CA SER A 212 -8.83 13.99 -6.45
C SER A 212 -7.52 14.78 -6.47
N LYS A 213 -7.47 15.92 -5.77
CA LYS A 213 -6.24 16.75 -5.61
C LYS A 213 -5.22 16.16 -4.62
N ARG A 214 -5.30 14.86 -4.33
CA ARG A 214 -4.60 14.19 -3.22
C ARG A 214 -3.15 13.81 -3.54
N ILE A 215 -2.43 14.64 -4.30
CA ILE A 215 -1.00 14.40 -4.65
C ILE A 215 -0.13 14.24 -3.38
N PHE A 216 -0.58 14.80 -2.25
CA PHE A 216 0.10 14.75 -0.94
C PHE A 216 -0.63 13.91 0.12
N ALA A 217 -1.57 13.02 -0.24
CA ALA A 217 -2.30 12.26 0.78
C ALA A 217 -1.38 11.39 1.64
N ASP A 218 -0.31 10.86 1.05
CA ASP A 218 0.64 9.97 1.72
C ASP A 218 2.04 10.56 1.65
N ILE A 219 2.58 10.92 2.81
CA ILE A 219 3.94 11.48 2.91
C ILE A 219 4.79 10.58 3.80
N THR A 220 6.01 10.31 3.35
CA THR A 220 7.06 9.67 4.16
C THR A 220 8.18 10.66 4.41
N LEU A 221 8.52 10.84 5.69
CA LEU A 221 9.56 11.74 6.17
C LEU A 221 10.57 10.96 7.00
N SER A 222 11.84 11.34 6.85
CA SER A 222 12.96 10.82 7.63
C SER A 222 13.93 11.96 7.95
N ASP A 223 14.40 12.04 9.19
CA ASP A 223 15.32 13.08 9.67
C ASP A 223 16.82 12.67 9.62
N GLY A 224 17.17 11.53 9.00
CA GLY A 224 18.55 11.01 8.95
C GLY A 224 19.13 10.65 7.57
N VAL A 225 20.39 11.12 7.41
CA VAL A 225 21.44 10.84 6.40
C VAL A 225 21.13 11.17 4.93
N SER A 226 21.24 12.46 4.56
CA SER A 226 21.77 12.82 3.25
C SER A 226 23.26 13.13 3.37
N SER A 227 24.07 12.47 2.55
CA SER A 227 25.43 12.91 2.24
C SER A 227 25.44 14.42 1.93
N GLN A 228 26.33 15.15 2.59
CA GLN A 228 26.77 16.53 2.31
C GLN A 228 25.80 17.44 1.51
N ASN A 229 25.22 18.42 2.22
CA ASN A 229 24.61 19.68 1.74
C ASN A 229 23.11 19.74 1.37
N ASP A 230 22.29 18.71 1.60
CA ASP A 230 20.85 18.82 1.36
C ASP A 230 20.03 19.09 2.63
N ILE A 231 19.36 20.25 2.63
CA ILE A 231 18.23 20.55 3.52
C ILE A 231 17.30 19.32 3.52
N THR A 232 17.08 18.70 4.69
CA THR A 232 16.27 17.49 4.82
C THR A 232 14.91 17.69 4.16
N SER A 233 14.37 16.65 3.51
CA SER A 233 13.05 16.68 2.86
C SER A 233 11.95 17.25 3.77
N MET A 234 12.12 17.10 5.08
CA MET A 234 11.29 17.69 6.12
C MET A 234 11.30 19.22 6.13
N HIS A 235 12.47 19.85 6.15
CA HIS A 235 12.57 21.32 6.14
C HIS A 235 12.08 21.89 4.79
N ARG A 236 12.24 21.17 3.68
CA ARG A 236 11.64 21.56 2.38
C ARG A 236 10.12 21.52 2.43
N LEU A 237 9.54 20.48 3.04
CA LEU A 237 8.10 20.35 3.20
C LEU A 237 7.54 21.38 4.19
N GLY A 238 8.20 21.59 5.34
CA GLY A 238 7.81 22.60 6.33
C GLY A 238 7.69 23.97 5.69
N HIS A 239 8.75 24.43 5.01
CA HIS A 239 8.73 25.71 4.29
C HIS A 239 7.71 25.76 3.14
N LEU A 240 7.40 24.63 2.49
CA LEU A 240 6.33 24.56 1.50
C LEU A 240 4.95 24.76 2.15
N LEU A 241 4.70 24.11 3.29
CA LEU A 241 3.45 24.23 4.03
C LEU A 241 3.29 25.61 4.66
N GLU A 242 4.37 26.26 5.10
CA GLU A 242 4.33 27.67 5.53
C GLU A 242 3.88 28.61 4.41
N ARG A 243 4.43 28.40 3.20
CA ARG A 243 4.06 29.22 2.02
C ARG A 243 2.67 28.88 1.47
N LYS A 244 2.24 27.62 1.61
CA LYS A 244 0.95 27.11 1.09
C LYS A 244 0.27 26.20 2.12
N PRO A 245 -0.35 26.76 3.18
CA PRO A 245 -0.93 25.98 4.27
C PRO A 245 -2.02 25.01 3.82
N GLN A 246 -2.79 25.36 2.78
CA GLN A 246 -3.85 24.53 2.20
C GLN A 246 -3.36 23.15 1.73
N LEU A 247 -2.05 22.99 1.47
CA LEU A 247 -1.50 21.69 1.10
C LEU A 247 -1.54 20.69 2.25
N ALA A 248 -1.46 21.17 3.50
CA ALA A 248 -1.55 20.32 4.69
C ALA A 248 -2.91 19.64 4.82
N ASP A 249 -3.97 20.31 4.33
CA ASP A 249 -5.34 19.81 4.39
C ASP A 249 -5.57 18.56 3.55
N TYR A 250 -4.67 18.26 2.61
CA TYR A 250 -4.73 17.06 1.77
C TYR A 250 -4.01 15.85 2.38
N ILE A 251 -3.14 16.05 3.37
CA ILE A 251 -2.33 14.98 3.98
C ILE A 251 -3.22 14.13 4.90
N ARG A 252 -3.26 12.82 4.66
CA ARG A 252 -4.08 11.85 5.43
C ARG A 252 -3.22 10.78 6.08
N THR A 253 -2.11 10.42 5.45
CA THR A 253 -1.14 9.45 5.94
C THR A 253 0.20 10.12 6.12
N LEU A 254 0.76 10.02 7.32
CA LEU A 254 2.11 10.45 7.63
C LEU A 254 2.93 9.26 8.11
N LYS A 255 4.03 8.96 7.41
CA LYS A 255 5.06 8.04 7.89
C LYS A 255 6.27 8.86 8.32
N TYR A 256 6.62 8.82 9.59
CA TYR A 256 7.71 9.57 10.18
C TYR A 256 8.76 8.61 10.75
N LYS A 257 9.98 8.67 10.21
CA LYS A 257 11.14 7.92 10.71
C LYS A 257 12.10 8.86 11.42
N HIS A 258 12.30 8.62 12.71
CA HIS A 258 13.18 9.39 13.58
C HIS A 258 14.55 8.70 13.75
N TYR A 259 15.64 9.37 13.41
CA TYR A 259 17.00 8.92 13.63
C TYR A 259 17.53 9.48 14.95
N ILE A 260 17.77 8.59 15.90
CA ILE A 260 18.32 8.89 17.22
C ILE A 260 19.74 9.44 17.06
N ASN A 261 20.06 10.50 17.81
CA ASN A 261 21.30 11.30 17.76
C ASN A 261 21.41 12.29 16.58
N SER A 262 20.33 12.52 15.81
CA SER A 262 20.29 13.70 14.97
C SER A 262 20.04 14.94 15.83
N ASP A 263 20.98 15.89 15.85
CA ASP A 263 20.76 17.26 16.40
C ASP A 263 19.68 18.03 15.61
N MET A 264 19.08 17.41 14.59
CA MET A 264 18.11 17.94 13.64
C MET A 264 16.73 17.29 13.77
N ALA A 265 16.36 16.80 14.96
CA ALA A 265 15.01 16.30 15.23
C ALA A 265 13.96 17.42 15.02
N ASP A 266 13.48 17.58 13.79
CA ASP A 266 12.60 18.67 13.38
C ASP A 266 11.13 18.28 13.53
N ALA A 267 10.56 18.63 14.68
CA ALA A 267 9.14 18.43 14.96
C ALA A 267 8.24 19.53 14.38
N SER A 268 8.77 20.52 13.65
CA SER A 268 8.00 21.69 13.17
C SER A 268 6.85 21.29 12.24
N ILE A 269 7.04 20.19 11.49
CA ILE A 269 6.04 19.69 10.54
C ILE A 269 4.73 19.32 11.22
N PHE A 270 4.79 18.80 12.45
CA PHE A 270 3.63 18.40 13.24
C PHE A 270 2.65 19.54 13.50
N HIS A 271 3.14 20.78 13.60
CA HIS A 271 2.29 21.94 13.82
C HIS A 271 1.42 22.32 12.61
N HIS A 272 1.81 21.89 11.41
CA HIS A 272 1.10 22.20 10.17
C HIS A 272 -0.03 21.21 9.84
N LEU A 273 -0.03 20.03 10.46
CA LEU A 273 -0.90 18.92 10.08
C LEU A 273 -2.11 18.80 11.04
N ARG A 274 -3.33 18.76 10.47
CA ARG A 274 -4.60 18.73 11.22
C ARG A 274 -5.61 17.66 10.79
N PHE A 275 -5.36 17.00 9.66
CA PHE A 275 -6.30 16.04 9.08
C PHE A 275 -5.68 14.66 8.85
N VAL A 276 -4.59 14.33 9.54
CA VAL A 276 -3.96 13.02 9.44
C VAL A 276 -4.83 11.97 10.14
N THR A 277 -5.14 10.89 9.43
CA THR A 277 -5.93 9.76 9.93
C THR A 277 -5.10 8.49 10.09
N THR A 278 -3.93 8.41 9.45
CA THR A 278 -3.01 7.27 9.51
C THR A 278 -1.61 7.78 9.82
N PHE A 279 -1.04 7.29 10.91
CA PHE A 279 0.27 7.72 11.38
C PHE A 279 1.18 6.53 11.63
N HIS A 280 2.37 6.55 11.03
CA HIS A 280 3.42 5.58 11.29
C HIS A 280 4.58 6.31 11.92
N LEU A 281 4.98 5.89 13.11
CA LEU A 281 6.12 6.40 13.82
C LEU A 281 7.15 5.28 13.96
N GLY A 282 8.35 5.49 13.42
CA GLY A 282 9.43 4.54 13.60
C GLY A 282 10.71 5.22 14.05
N PHE A 283 11.48 4.57 14.93
CA PHE A 283 12.80 5.07 15.33
C PHE A 283 13.92 4.26 14.66
N ARG A 284 15.08 4.89 14.43
CA ARG A 284 16.26 4.29 13.80
C ARG A 284 17.51 4.80 14.53
N VAL A 285 18.49 3.92 14.74
CA VAL A 285 19.79 4.28 15.34
C VAL A 285 20.87 4.42 14.28
N THR A 286 20.91 3.51 13.31
CA THR A 286 21.77 3.57 12.11
C THR A 286 20.93 3.26 10.86
N ALA A 287 21.55 3.17 9.68
CA ALA A 287 20.90 2.62 8.49
C ALA A 287 20.54 1.12 8.65
N ASP A 288 21.09 0.45 9.66
CA ASP A 288 20.83 -0.95 9.96
C ASP A 288 19.47 -1.11 10.63
N THR A 289 18.70 -2.09 10.16
CA THR A 289 17.27 -2.23 10.42
C THR A 289 16.92 -3.06 11.64
N TYR A 290 17.87 -3.43 12.50
CA TYR A 290 17.64 -4.40 13.58
C TYR A 290 17.82 -3.83 15.00
N ILE A 291 18.09 -2.54 15.13
CA ILE A 291 18.36 -1.91 16.43
C ILE A 291 17.17 -1.04 16.82
N THR A 292 16.57 -1.38 17.97
CA THR A 292 15.52 -0.60 18.62
C THR A 292 16.11 0.62 19.34
N ALA A 293 15.23 1.57 19.60
CA ALA A 293 15.62 2.91 19.98
C ALA A 293 14.72 3.38 21.14
N SER A 294 15.31 3.75 22.28
CA SER A 294 14.52 4.14 23.47
C SER A 294 13.73 5.43 23.24
N TRP A 295 12.46 5.43 23.64
CA TRP A 295 11.62 6.62 23.71
C TRP A 295 12.29 7.78 24.45
N SER A 296 12.99 7.46 25.54
CA SER A 296 13.68 8.44 26.38
C SER A 296 14.84 9.16 25.68
N ALA A 297 15.40 8.57 24.62
CA ALA A 297 16.48 9.17 23.84
C ALA A 297 16.00 10.31 22.93
N THR A 298 14.68 10.53 22.81
CA THR A 298 14.11 11.69 22.12
C THR A 298 14.08 12.94 22.99
N THR A 299 14.22 14.10 22.35
CA THR A 299 14.17 15.39 23.05
C THR A 299 12.79 15.67 23.64
N PRO A 300 12.68 16.38 24.78
CA PRO A 300 11.38 16.78 25.32
C PRO A 300 10.54 17.63 24.36
N SER A 301 11.18 18.48 23.55
CA SER A 301 10.50 19.31 22.55
C SER A 301 9.83 18.46 21.47
N PHE A 302 10.52 17.45 20.96
CA PHE A 302 9.97 16.49 20.00
C PHE A 302 8.75 15.77 20.58
N ARG A 303 8.89 15.22 21.80
CA ARG A 303 7.79 14.50 22.48
C ARG A 303 6.56 15.38 22.68
N ASN A 304 6.74 16.64 23.10
CA ASN A 304 5.63 17.57 23.27
C ASN A 304 4.92 17.90 21.95
N ALA A 305 5.68 18.15 20.89
CA ALA A 305 5.13 18.40 19.56
C ALA A 305 4.39 17.17 19.01
N LEU A 306 4.94 15.97 19.22
CA LEU A 306 4.30 14.71 18.85
C LEU A 306 2.96 14.52 19.58
N PHE A 307 2.91 14.65 20.91
CA PHE A 307 1.65 14.52 21.65
C PHE A 307 0.61 15.58 21.24
N SER A 308 1.04 16.81 20.97
CA SER A 308 0.17 17.86 20.42
C SER A 308 -0.39 17.48 19.04
N PHE A 309 0.43 16.88 18.18
CA PHE A 309 0.00 16.36 16.88
C PHE A 309 -1.01 15.23 17.01
N LEU A 310 -0.74 14.24 17.86
CA LEU A 310 -1.66 13.13 18.10
C LEU A 310 -3.02 13.64 18.59
N SER A 311 -3.02 14.62 19.50
CA SER A 311 -4.25 15.20 20.07
C SER A 311 -5.03 16.07 19.08
N SER A 312 -4.34 16.71 18.14
CA SER A 312 -4.95 17.64 17.16
C SER A 312 -5.43 16.96 15.88
N ASN A 313 -5.20 15.65 15.74
CA ASN A 313 -5.57 14.87 14.58
C ASN A 313 -6.50 13.71 14.98
N HIS A 314 -7.40 13.32 14.08
CA HIS A 314 -8.27 12.15 14.26
C HIS A 314 -7.59 10.88 13.76
N ILE A 315 -6.51 10.47 14.43
CA ILE A 315 -5.74 9.29 14.04
C ILE A 315 -6.54 8.03 14.34
N ALA A 316 -6.98 7.34 13.28
CA ALA A 316 -7.68 6.08 13.36
C ALA A 316 -6.73 4.87 13.25
N ARG A 317 -5.58 5.04 12.58
CA ARG A 317 -4.56 4.00 12.38
C ARG A 317 -3.21 4.46 12.91
N LEU A 318 -2.62 3.69 13.81
CA LEU A 318 -1.28 3.93 14.35
C LEU A 318 -0.38 2.71 14.07
N THR A 319 0.80 2.97 13.52
CA THR A 319 1.90 1.99 13.45
C THR A 319 3.09 2.50 14.25
N LEU A 320 3.61 1.68 15.16
CA LEU A 320 4.82 1.92 15.92
C LEU A 320 5.89 0.92 15.47
N ASP A 321 7.11 1.41 15.24
CA ASP A 321 8.17 0.64 14.58
C ASP A 321 9.55 0.87 15.26
N HIS A 322 10.17 -0.17 15.80
CA HIS A 322 11.52 -0.14 16.40
C HIS A 322 11.69 0.84 17.58
N ILE A 323 10.70 0.91 18.48
CA ILE A 323 10.69 1.86 19.61
C ILE A 323 10.61 1.15 20.96
N ASP A 324 11.61 1.39 21.81
CA ASP A 324 11.64 0.83 23.16
C ASP A 324 11.05 1.77 24.20
N HIS A 325 10.35 1.21 25.20
CA HIS A 325 9.77 1.93 26.35
C HIS A 325 8.82 3.07 25.94
N VAL A 326 7.91 2.81 24.98
CA VAL A 326 6.88 3.78 24.59
C VAL A 326 5.96 4.06 25.79
N PRO A 327 5.71 5.33 26.14
CA PRO A 327 4.83 5.68 27.24
C PRO A 327 3.40 5.38 26.86
N ARG A 328 2.68 4.69 27.75
CA ARG A 328 1.27 4.34 27.54
C ARG A 328 0.35 5.55 27.36
N THR A 329 0.76 6.72 27.85
CA THR A 329 0.00 7.97 27.75
C THR A 329 -0.30 8.34 26.31
N ILE A 330 0.47 7.83 25.35
CA ILE A 330 0.23 7.98 23.91
C ILE A 330 -1.20 7.61 23.50
N PHE A 331 -1.78 6.55 24.09
CA PHE A 331 -3.13 6.08 23.75
C PHE A 331 -4.22 7.04 24.27
N GLY A 332 -3.95 7.79 25.34
CA GLY A 332 -4.85 8.81 25.86
C GLY A 332 -5.03 10.00 24.91
N HIS A 333 -4.08 10.21 23.99
CA HIS A 333 -4.17 11.22 22.94
C HIS A 333 -4.92 10.74 21.70
N LEU A 334 -5.39 9.48 21.70
CA LEU A 334 -5.89 8.79 20.51
C LEU A 334 -7.27 8.13 20.75
N PRO A 335 -8.30 8.85 21.22
CA PRO A 335 -9.59 8.25 21.56
C PRO A 335 -10.32 7.61 20.36
N GLY A 336 -9.98 8.02 19.14
CA GLY A 336 -10.53 7.48 17.88
C GLY A 336 -9.71 6.36 17.26
N LEU A 337 -8.69 5.82 17.94
CA LEU A 337 -7.85 4.77 17.42
C LEU A 337 -8.63 3.46 17.24
N LEU A 338 -8.56 2.90 16.03
CA LEU A 338 -9.25 1.67 15.64
C LEU A 338 -8.28 0.56 15.20
N TRP A 339 -7.14 0.92 14.61
CA TRP A 339 -6.11 -0.03 14.17
C TRP A 339 -4.76 0.31 14.80
N LEU A 340 -4.15 -0.67 15.45
CA LEU A 340 -2.83 -0.56 16.06
C LEU A 340 -1.91 -1.64 15.49
N THR A 341 -0.75 -1.22 14.98
CA THR A 341 0.33 -2.11 14.57
C THR A 341 1.59 -1.80 15.39
N ALA A 342 2.22 -2.83 15.94
CA ALA A 342 3.47 -2.71 16.68
C ALA A 342 4.51 -3.71 16.14
N ASP A 343 5.65 -3.21 15.69
CA ASP A 343 6.78 -4.01 15.19
C ASP A 343 8.07 -3.57 15.88
N TRP A 344 8.73 -4.47 16.60
CA TRP A 344 9.86 -4.18 17.50
C TRP A 344 9.55 -3.06 18.51
N VAL A 345 8.47 -3.19 19.28
CA VAL A 345 8.03 -2.15 20.23
C VAL A 345 7.86 -2.70 21.64
N THR A 346 8.30 -1.94 22.64
CA THR A 346 8.02 -2.23 24.05
C THR A 346 7.31 -1.06 24.73
N LEU A 347 6.44 -1.33 25.71
CA LEU A 347 5.77 -0.30 26.51
C LEU A 347 6.50 -0.08 27.83
N ASP A 348 6.52 1.17 28.30
CA ASP A 348 6.98 1.48 29.66
C ASP A 348 5.95 0.99 30.69
N THR A 349 6.39 0.09 31.58
CA THR A 349 5.57 -0.52 32.63
C THR A 349 5.76 0.12 34.01
N SER A 350 6.69 1.08 34.15
CA SER A 350 7.10 1.67 35.42
C SER A 350 6.18 2.78 35.94
N GLU A 351 5.39 3.41 35.07
CA GLU A 351 4.56 4.56 35.46
C GLU A 351 3.27 4.15 36.23
N ALA A 352 3.12 4.62 37.47
CA ALA A 352 1.88 4.48 38.24
C ALA A 352 0.75 5.35 37.64
N MET A 353 -0.51 4.90 37.75
CA MET A 353 -1.65 5.57 37.13
C MET A 353 -2.01 6.91 37.78
N ALA A 354 -2.14 7.96 36.96
CA ALA A 354 -3.21 8.94 37.15
C ALA A 354 -4.43 8.47 36.35
N GLN A 355 -5.63 8.49 36.94
CA GLN A 355 -6.87 8.18 36.21
C GLN A 355 -7.04 9.17 35.06
N SER A 356 -6.94 8.67 33.81
CA SER A 356 -7.28 9.49 32.64
C SER A 356 -8.80 9.68 32.59
N GLN A 357 -9.25 10.93 32.45
CA GLN A 357 -10.66 11.25 32.18
C GLN A 357 -11.06 10.98 30.73
N VAL A 358 -10.08 10.71 29.84
CA VAL A 358 -10.32 10.45 28.42
C VAL A 358 -10.65 8.97 28.22
N PRO A 359 -11.73 8.63 27.50
CA PRO A 359 -12.10 7.24 27.25
C PRO A 359 -11.01 6.51 26.47
N ALA A 360 -10.75 5.26 26.86
CA ALA A 360 -9.79 4.39 26.18
C ALA A 360 -10.24 4.13 24.72
N PRO A 361 -9.31 4.11 23.75
CA PRO A 361 -9.62 3.71 22.39
C PRO A 361 -10.16 2.29 22.32
N LYS A 362 -11.19 2.09 21.49
CA LYS A 362 -11.80 0.79 21.23
C LYS A 362 -11.25 0.21 19.93
N LEU A 363 -10.27 -0.67 20.04
CA LEU A 363 -9.63 -1.23 18.86
C LEU A 363 -10.56 -2.19 18.11
N ARG A 364 -10.48 -2.14 16.79
CA ARG A 364 -11.03 -3.15 15.87
C ARG A 364 -9.95 -4.08 15.34
N SER A 365 -8.70 -3.64 15.35
CA SER A 365 -7.58 -4.43 14.82
C SER A 365 -6.31 -4.19 15.62
N LEU A 366 -5.66 -5.28 16.02
CA LEU A 366 -4.37 -5.29 16.69
C LEU A 366 -3.45 -6.25 15.94
N LEU A 367 -2.35 -5.73 15.42
CA LEU A 367 -1.31 -6.49 14.73
C LEU A 367 0.00 -6.29 15.49
N THR A 368 0.64 -7.38 15.88
CA THR A 368 2.00 -7.32 16.42
C THR A 368 2.89 -8.27 15.65
N GLU A 369 4.02 -7.74 15.17
CA GLU A 369 5.06 -8.52 14.51
C GLU A 369 6.14 -8.88 15.56
N ARG A 370 7.43 -8.70 15.25
CA ARG A 370 8.55 -9.07 16.12
C ARG A 370 8.56 -8.27 17.42
N GLY A 371 8.88 -8.89 18.54
CA GLY A 371 8.82 -8.26 19.87
C GLY A 371 7.39 -8.04 20.39
N GLY A 372 6.37 -8.51 19.66
CA GLY A 372 4.96 -8.30 19.97
C GLY A 372 4.54 -8.85 21.34
N ARG A 373 5.20 -9.91 21.83
CA ARG A 373 4.91 -10.52 23.13
C ARG A 373 5.01 -9.51 24.27
N THR A 374 6.16 -8.85 24.41
CA THR A 374 6.42 -7.91 25.51
C THR A 374 5.45 -6.73 25.47
N PHE A 375 5.11 -6.27 24.26
CA PHE A 375 4.13 -5.22 24.04
C PHE A 375 2.73 -5.60 24.55
N VAL A 376 2.21 -6.76 24.13
CA VAL A 376 0.86 -7.19 24.52
C VAL A 376 0.81 -7.60 26.00
N MET A 377 1.86 -8.22 26.53
CA MET A 377 1.98 -8.48 27.98
C MET A 377 1.78 -7.22 28.79
N ALA A 378 2.47 -6.13 28.40
CA ALA A 378 2.31 -4.85 29.06
C ALA A 378 0.85 -4.36 28.96
N LEU A 379 0.20 -4.42 27.80
CA LEU A 379 -1.20 -4.02 27.66
C LEU A 379 -2.18 -4.78 28.57
N LEU A 380 -1.87 -6.04 28.90
CA LEU A 380 -2.72 -6.90 29.73
C LEU A 380 -2.53 -6.73 31.23
N LEU A 381 -1.45 -6.07 31.68
CA LEU A 381 -1.19 -5.86 33.11
C LEU A 381 -2.39 -5.15 33.76
N PRO A 382 -2.81 -5.53 34.98
CA PRO A 382 -3.98 -4.93 35.64
C PRO A 382 -3.89 -3.40 35.75
N GLN A 383 -2.69 -2.87 35.96
CA GLN A 383 -2.39 -1.44 35.99
C GLN A 383 -2.44 -0.74 34.62
N LEU A 384 -2.53 -1.50 33.51
CA LEU A 384 -2.49 -1.03 32.13
C LEU A 384 -3.78 -1.34 31.35
N ARG A 385 -4.66 -2.21 31.86
CA ARG A 385 -5.94 -2.62 31.24
C ARG A 385 -6.89 -1.47 30.86
N SER A 386 -6.72 -0.28 31.43
CA SER A 386 -7.56 0.88 31.10
C SER A 386 -7.04 1.71 29.92
N SER A 387 -5.89 1.35 29.33
CA SER A 387 -5.26 2.14 28.27
C SER A 387 -5.88 1.88 26.89
N ILE A 388 -6.41 0.67 26.67
CA ILE A 388 -7.00 0.21 25.41
C ILE A 388 -8.16 -0.75 25.72
N ASP A 389 -9.28 -0.61 25.00
CA ASP A 389 -10.45 -1.49 25.08
C ASP A 389 -10.46 -2.45 23.86
N PHE A 390 -10.43 -3.75 24.14
CA PHE A 390 -10.45 -4.82 23.13
C PHE A 390 -11.86 -5.41 22.87
N SER A 391 -12.91 -4.90 23.52
CA SER A 391 -14.27 -5.46 23.43
C SER A 391 -14.83 -5.52 21.99
N LEU A 392 -14.40 -4.59 21.14
CA LEU A 392 -14.80 -4.49 19.73
C LEU A 392 -13.75 -5.03 18.75
N LEU A 393 -12.74 -5.75 19.24
CA LEU A 393 -11.66 -6.28 18.40
C LEU A 393 -12.22 -7.29 17.39
N GLU A 394 -11.97 -7.04 16.10
CA GLU A 394 -12.41 -7.86 14.97
C GLU A 394 -11.24 -8.65 14.37
N VAL A 395 -10.04 -8.10 14.34
CA VAL A 395 -8.84 -8.73 13.77
C VAL A 395 -7.71 -8.74 14.80
N PHE A 396 -7.16 -9.91 15.07
CA PHE A 396 -6.02 -10.07 15.97
C PHE A 396 -4.91 -10.85 15.27
N LYS A 397 -3.75 -10.22 15.11
CA LYS A 397 -2.52 -10.83 14.58
C LYS A 397 -1.41 -10.71 15.62
N MET A 398 -0.71 -11.81 15.90
CA MET A 398 0.42 -11.82 16.82
C MET A 398 1.52 -12.79 16.37
N SER A 399 2.76 -12.33 16.34
CA SER A 399 3.95 -13.19 16.27
C SER A 399 4.53 -13.42 17.67
N LEU A 400 4.86 -14.67 18.00
CA LEU A 400 5.43 -15.09 19.27
C LEU A 400 6.96 -15.15 19.17
N ASP A 401 7.66 -14.45 20.06
CA ASP A 401 9.12 -14.45 20.08
C ASP A 401 9.67 -15.80 20.62
N TYR A 402 10.71 -16.34 19.95
CA TYR A 402 11.39 -17.63 20.17
C TYR A 402 11.97 -17.93 21.58
N ILE A 403 11.77 -17.07 22.57
CA ILE A 403 12.55 -17.10 23.81
C ILE A 403 11.77 -17.69 24.99
N GLN A 404 10.44 -17.56 25.08
CA GLN A 404 9.66 -18.10 26.22
C GLN A 404 8.20 -18.45 25.86
N PRO A 405 7.62 -19.53 26.45
CA PRO A 405 6.22 -19.88 26.25
C PRO A 405 5.31 -18.88 26.96
N ASP A 406 4.37 -18.24 26.26
CA ASP A 406 3.24 -17.61 26.95
C ASP A 406 1.99 -17.43 26.08
N MET A 407 1.25 -18.53 25.87
CA MET A 407 -0.12 -18.50 25.34
C MET A 407 -1.09 -17.67 26.20
N GLY A 408 -0.72 -17.32 27.45
CA GLY A 408 -1.52 -16.47 28.33
C GLY A 408 -1.78 -15.08 27.76
N VAL A 409 -0.88 -14.57 26.92
CA VAL A 409 -1.02 -13.27 26.25
C VAL A 409 -2.11 -13.31 25.19
N ILE A 410 -2.07 -14.32 24.31
CA ILE A 410 -3.08 -14.57 23.28
C ILE A 410 -4.45 -14.79 23.94
N ILE A 411 -4.50 -15.68 24.94
CA ILE A 411 -5.71 -15.97 25.71
C ILE A 411 -6.26 -14.70 26.38
N GLY A 412 -5.39 -13.86 26.93
CA GLY A 412 -5.76 -12.61 27.60
C GLY A 412 -6.48 -11.61 26.68
N ILE A 413 -6.07 -11.52 25.41
CA ILE A 413 -6.73 -10.69 24.39
C ILE A 413 -8.02 -11.34 23.89
N ILE A 414 -7.99 -12.64 23.58
CA ILE A 414 -9.16 -13.39 23.10
C ILE A 414 -10.31 -13.29 24.11
N ARG A 415 -10.02 -13.45 25.42
CA ARG A 415 -11.02 -13.34 26.51
C ARG A 415 -11.64 -11.96 26.69
N GLN A 416 -11.04 -10.91 26.13
CA GLN A 416 -11.58 -9.56 26.21
C GLN A 416 -12.37 -9.18 24.95
N SER A 417 -12.33 -10.00 23.91
CA SER A 417 -12.83 -9.66 22.59
C SER A 417 -14.18 -10.35 22.31
N HIS A 418 -15.21 -9.56 22.00
CA HIS A 418 -16.58 -10.06 21.77
C HIS A 418 -16.99 -10.10 20.29
N ARG A 419 -16.11 -9.68 19.37
CA ARG A 419 -16.43 -9.50 17.94
C ARG A 419 -15.34 -10.04 17.00
N LEU A 420 -14.52 -10.97 17.46
CA LEU A 420 -13.42 -11.50 16.66
C LEU A 420 -13.95 -12.14 15.39
N LYS A 421 -13.36 -11.72 14.26
CA LYS A 421 -13.63 -12.23 12.91
C LYS A 421 -12.43 -12.98 12.33
N SER A 422 -11.22 -12.58 12.70
CA SER A 422 -10.00 -13.20 12.19
C SER A 422 -8.92 -13.25 13.28
N ILE A 423 -8.27 -14.41 13.38
CA ILE A 423 -7.12 -14.65 14.26
C ILE A 423 -5.96 -15.10 13.39
N TYR A 424 -4.81 -14.42 13.51
CA TYR A 424 -3.53 -14.84 12.94
C TYR A 424 -2.52 -15.01 14.07
N ILE A 425 -1.88 -16.18 14.16
CA ILE A 425 -0.82 -16.41 15.14
C ILE A 425 0.37 -17.04 14.44
N ASP A 426 1.53 -16.42 14.63
CA ASP A 426 2.83 -16.93 14.20
C ASP A 426 3.63 -17.36 15.46
N GLY A 427 4.23 -18.54 15.42
CA GLY A 427 5.21 -18.96 16.42
C GLY A 427 5.63 -20.42 16.28
N ASN A 428 6.64 -20.80 17.05
CA ASN A 428 7.14 -22.17 17.11
C ASN A 428 6.57 -22.95 18.32
N PRO A 429 6.26 -24.25 18.19
CA PRO A 429 6.05 -25.11 19.36
C PRO A 429 7.36 -25.25 20.16
N PRO A 430 7.31 -25.50 21.49
CA PRO A 430 6.12 -25.71 22.32
C PRO A 430 5.46 -24.39 22.77
N PHE A 431 5.95 -23.23 22.32
CA PHE A 431 5.45 -21.92 22.75
C PHE A 431 4.10 -21.58 22.14
N LEU A 432 3.87 -22.00 20.89
CA LEU A 432 2.55 -22.04 20.28
C LEU A 432 1.84 -23.35 20.65
N ASP A 433 0.83 -23.25 21.51
CA ASP A 433 0.00 -24.39 21.93
C ASP A 433 -1.47 -23.99 22.04
N MET A 434 -2.28 -24.45 21.10
CA MET A 434 -3.68 -24.06 21.00
C MET A 434 -4.57 -24.71 22.06
N ARG A 435 -4.08 -25.64 22.89
CA ARG A 435 -4.91 -26.28 23.93
C ARG A 435 -5.59 -25.24 24.84
N ASN A 436 -6.91 -25.35 24.98
CA ASN A 436 -7.73 -24.45 25.80
C ASN A 436 -7.63 -22.98 25.38
N THR A 437 -7.53 -22.70 24.08
CA THR A 437 -7.54 -21.32 23.55
C THR A 437 -8.89 -20.94 22.96
N LEU A 438 -9.42 -21.71 22.02
CA LEU A 438 -10.66 -21.34 21.32
C LEU A 438 -11.88 -21.70 22.17
N SER A 439 -12.05 -22.98 22.48
CA SER A 439 -13.27 -23.52 23.09
C SER A 439 -13.54 -22.99 24.51
N SER A 440 -12.48 -22.69 25.26
CA SER A 440 -12.56 -22.28 26.66
C SER A 440 -12.46 -20.76 26.88
N CYS A 441 -12.00 -19.99 25.88
CA CYS A 441 -11.72 -18.57 26.05
C CYS A 441 -12.48 -17.64 25.09
N LEU A 442 -12.99 -18.14 23.96
CA LEU A 442 -13.81 -17.31 23.08
C LEU A 442 -15.18 -17.03 23.70
N HIS A 443 -15.61 -15.77 23.60
CA HIS A 443 -16.99 -15.41 23.88
C HIS A 443 -17.96 -16.04 22.87
N ALA A 444 -19.20 -16.31 23.31
CA ALA A 444 -20.24 -16.87 22.45
C ALA A 444 -20.54 -15.98 21.22
N GLU A 445 -20.43 -14.67 21.38
CA GLU A 445 -20.55 -13.70 20.29
C GLU A 445 -19.39 -13.80 19.28
N SER A 446 -18.16 -14.01 19.77
CA SER A 446 -16.98 -14.21 18.93
C SER A 446 -17.06 -15.54 18.16
N LEU A 447 -17.55 -16.63 18.76
CA LEU A 447 -17.79 -17.89 18.05
C LEU A 447 -18.76 -17.75 16.86
N ARG A 448 -19.70 -16.80 16.94
CA ARG A 448 -20.68 -16.49 15.88
C ARG A 448 -20.19 -15.44 14.87
N SER A 449 -18.99 -14.89 15.06
CA SER A 449 -18.42 -13.89 14.15
C SER A 449 -17.06 -14.28 13.59
N LEU A 450 -16.37 -15.25 14.18
CA LEU A 450 -15.05 -15.75 13.76
C LEU A 450 -15.17 -16.49 12.43
N LYS A 451 -14.60 -15.90 11.39
CA LYS A 451 -14.61 -16.36 10.01
C LYS A 451 -13.31 -17.02 9.60
N SER A 452 -12.16 -16.53 10.08
CA SER A 452 -10.85 -17.10 9.71
C SER A 452 -9.91 -17.34 10.88
N ILE A 453 -9.15 -18.43 10.76
CA ILE A 453 -8.03 -18.79 11.64
C ILE A 453 -6.83 -19.08 10.76
N ASN A 454 -5.75 -18.31 10.98
CA ASN A 454 -4.51 -18.44 10.24
C ASN A 454 -3.39 -18.74 11.25
N LEU A 455 -2.67 -19.84 11.05
CA LEU A 455 -1.50 -20.18 11.86
C LEU A 455 -0.27 -20.26 10.98
N ASP A 456 0.80 -19.63 11.43
CA ASP A 456 2.14 -19.76 10.87
C ASP A 456 3.01 -20.47 11.92
N ILE A 457 3.50 -21.66 11.56
CA ILE A 457 4.04 -22.64 12.48
C ILE A 457 5.45 -23.00 12.03
N GLU A 458 6.43 -22.73 12.86
CA GLU A 458 7.80 -23.19 12.64
C GLU A 458 8.07 -24.45 13.48
N ILE A 459 8.27 -25.59 12.83
CA ILE A 459 8.50 -26.90 13.48
C ILE A 459 10.01 -27.16 13.57
N ASP A 460 10.47 -27.47 14.79
CA ASP A 460 11.88 -27.73 15.10
C ASP A 460 12.14 -29.07 15.83
N ASN A 461 11.11 -29.90 16.05
CA ASN A 461 11.22 -31.17 16.77
C ASN A 461 10.21 -32.25 16.29
N GLU A 462 10.59 -33.53 16.44
CA GLU A 462 9.86 -34.70 15.90
C GLU A 462 8.59 -35.05 16.67
N GLU A 463 8.50 -34.68 17.96
CA GLU A 463 7.36 -34.99 18.81
C GLU A 463 6.26 -33.91 18.78
N GLN A 464 6.42 -32.86 17.99
CA GLN A 464 5.47 -31.74 17.92
C GLN A 464 4.24 -32.11 17.09
N ASP A 465 3.05 -31.77 17.61
CA ASP A 465 1.81 -31.78 16.83
C ASP A 465 1.92 -30.75 15.69
N PRO A 466 1.72 -31.15 14.41
CA PRO A 466 1.98 -30.27 13.26
C PRO A 466 1.01 -29.09 13.17
N TYR A 467 -0.06 -29.10 13.98
CA TYR A 467 -1.08 -28.06 14.04
C TYR A 467 -1.13 -27.39 15.41
N CYS A 468 -0.11 -27.59 16.26
CA CYS A 468 -0.06 -27.05 17.62
C CYS A 468 -1.31 -27.38 18.46
N HIS A 469 -1.89 -28.57 18.27
CA HIS A 469 -3.16 -29.03 18.87
C HIS A 469 -4.42 -28.25 18.44
N LEU A 470 -4.38 -27.46 17.36
CA LEU A 470 -5.54 -26.75 16.82
C LEU A 470 -6.68 -27.71 16.48
N SER A 471 -6.36 -28.87 15.88
CA SER A 471 -7.32 -29.92 15.51
C SER A 471 -8.23 -30.32 16.69
N SER A 472 -7.64 -30.47 17.88
CA SER A 472 -8.37 -30.80 19.12
C SER A 472 -9.29 -29.67 19.60
N GLU A 473 -8.92 -28.41 19.40
CA GLU A 473 -9.79 -27.28 19.73
C GLU A 473 -10.94 -27.11 18.72
N LEU A 474 -10.65 -27.30 17.43
CA LEU A 474 -11.63 -27.29 16.35
C LEU A 474 -12.72 -28.34 16.61
N ALA A 475 -12.34 -29.53 17.04
CA ALA A 475 -13.28 -30.59 17.42
C ALA A 475 -14.27 -30.15 18.50
N LYS A 476 -13.83 -29.35 19.49
CA LYS A 476 -14.65 -28.87 20.60
C LYS A 476 -15.65 -27.79 20.18
N ILE A 477 -15.32 -26.98 19.17
CA ILE A 477 -16.20 -25.92 18.65
C ILE A 477 -17.01 -26.36 17.42
N SER A 478 -16.90 -27.63 17.02
CA SER A 478 -17.72 -28.25 15.98
C SER A 478 -19.19 -27.93 16.22
N ARG A 479 -19.91 -27.56 15.15
CA ARG A 479 -21.34 -27.18 15.12
C ARG A 479 -21.73 -25.85 15.77
N THR A 480 -20.80 -25.15 16.43
CA THR A 480 -21.07 -23.88 17.13
C THR A 480 -20.37 -22.67 16.52
N ASN A 481 -19.57 -22.90 15.48
CA ASN A 481 -18.76 -21.90 14.80
C ASN A 481 -19.39 -21.47 13.45
N VAL A 482 -18.88 -20.38 12.90
CA VAL A 482 -19.18 -19.87 11.54
C VAL A 482 -17.91 -19.70 10.71
N LEU A 483 -16.91 -20.57 10.94
CA LEU A 483 -15.63 -20.49 10.25
C LEU A 483 -15.82 -20.71 8.74
N GLU A 484 -15.24 -19.80 7.96
CA GLU A 484 -15.25 -19.78 6.49
C GLU A 484 -13.89 -20.21 5.93
N GLU A 485 -12.80 -19.90 6.63
CA GLU A 485 -11.43 -20.10 6.14
C GLU A 485 -10.49 -20.60 7.25
N ILE A 486 -9.65 -21.57 6.92
CA ILE A 486 -8.52 -22.01 7.76
C ILE A 486 -7.27 -22.04 6.88
N GLU A 487 -6.23 -21.33 7.31
CA GLU A 487 -4.95 -21.25 6.61
C GLU A 487 -3.83 -21.67 7.57
N LEU A 488 -3.03 -22.65 7.16
CA LEU A 488 -1.93 -23.19 7.94
C LEU A 488 -0.65 -23.10 7.11
N SER A 489 0.28 -22.25 7.51
CA SER A 489 1.63 -22.20 6.97
C SER A 489 2.56 -22.94 7.92
N ILE A 490 3.23 -23.98 7.45
CA ILE A 490 4.07 -24.86 8.24
C ILE A 490 5.48 -24.83 7.66
N CYS A 491 6.38 -24.12 8.34
CA CYS A 491 7.80 -24.06 8.02
C CYS A 491 8.55 -25.15 8.79
N ILE A 492 9.28 -26.01 8.07
CA ILE A 492 10.09 -27.08 8.65
C ILE A 492 11.56 -26.74 8.42
N VAL A 493 12.30 -26.45 9.50
CA VAL A 493 13.73 -26.18 9.41
C VAL A 493 14.49 -27.50 9.25
N PHE A 494 14.93 -27.78 8.02
CA PHE A 494 15.54 -29.03 7.58
C PHE A 494 16.95 -29.21 8.13
N ASP A 495 16.93 -29.99 9.20
CA ASP A 495 17.96 -30.64 10.02
C ASP A 495 17.24 -31.14 11.30
N THR A 496 16.02 -30.64 11.54
CA THR A 496 15.05 -31.17 12.49
C THR A 496 14.16 -32.22 11.82
N GLN A 497 13.93 -33.35 12.47
CA GLN A 497 12.95 -34.34 11.99
C GLN A 497 11.58 -33.86 12.48
N CYS A 498 10.61 -33.62 11.60
CA CYS A 498 9.22 -33.35 12.00
C CYS A 498 8.42 -34.67 12.02
N THR A 499 7.25 -34.68 12.66
CA THR A 499 6.38 -35.86 12.58
C THR A 499 5.90 -36.10 11.15
N THR A 500 6.28 -37.26 10.61
CA THR A 500 5.86 -37.72 9.26
C THR A 500 4.84 -38.85 9.34
N GLU A 501 4.38 -39.20 10.56
CA GLU A 501 3.39 -40.25 10.70
C GLU A 501 2.01 -39.74 10.29
N LEU A 502 1.42 -40.43 9.31
CA LEU A 502 0.14 -40.06 8.69
C LEU A 502 -0.99 -39.80 9.71
N ARG A 503 -1.01 -40.51 10.83
CA ARG A 503 -2.04 -40.39 11.88
C ARG A 503 -2.14 -38.98 12.49
N HIS A 504 -1.03 -38.25 12.58
CA HIS A 504 -1.05 -36.90 13.16
C HIS A 504 -1.65 -35.86 12.21
N TRP A 505 -1.56 -36.12 10.91
CA TRP A 505 -2.07 -35.24 9.86
C TRP A 505 -3.56 -35.49 9.57
N VAL A 506 -3.98 -36.77 9.58
CA VAL A 506 -5.35 -37.22 9.30
C VAL A 506 -6.38 -36.65 10.28
N HIS A 507 -6.01 -36.40 11.54
CA HIS A 507 -6.97 -35.94 12.54
C HIS A 507 -7.64 -34.61 12.15
N LEU A 508 -6.94 -33.72 11.43
CA LEU A 508 -7.53 -32.47 10.94
C LEU A 508 -8.59 -32.74 9.86
N ASP A 509 -8.34 -33.67 8.94
CA ASP A 509 -9.31 -34.11 7.91
C ASP A 509 -10.59 -34.65 8.58
N GLU A 510 -10.45 -35.51 9.58
CA GLU A 510 -11.58 -36.10 10.33
C GLU A 510 -12.44 -35.05 11.04
N VAL A 511 -11.80 -34.06 11.68
CA VAL A 511 -12.48 -33.02 12.43
C VAL A 511 -13.24 -32.08 11.50
N LEU A 512 -12.59 -31.61 10.43
CA LEU A 512 -13.18 -30.63 9.52
C LEU A 512 -14.27 -31.25 8.63
N SER A 513 -14.10 -32.51 8.21
CA SER A 513 -15.09 -33.23 7.39
C SER A 513 -16.28 -33.80 8.17
N GLN A 514 -16.32 -33.61 9.50
CA GLN A 514 -17.42 -34.10 10.33
C GLN A 514 -18.76 -33.51 9.86
N ASN A 515 -19.73 -34.37 9.55
CA ASN A 515 -21.03 -33.95 9.03
C ASN A 515 -21.74 -32.97 9.99
N GLY A 516 -22.08 -31.80 9.46
CA GLY A 516 -22.70 -30.69 10.18
C GLY A 516 -21.77 -29.94 11.14
N GLY A 517 -20.48 -30.27 11.19
CA GLY A 517 -19.49 -29.65 12.07
C GLY A 517 -19.07 -28.24 11.65
N PHE A 518 -18.74 -28.06 10.37
CA PHE A 518 -18.22 -26.82 9.79
C PHE A 518 -19.01 -26.42 8.55
N THR A 519 -20.26 -25.99 8.76
CA THR A 519 -21.22 -25.74 7.67
C THR A 519 -20.96 -24.48 6.86
N SER A 520 -20.15 -23.55 7.38
CA SER A 520 -19.79 -22.29 6.70
C SER A 520 -18.43 -22.34 6.03
N LEU A 521 -17.69 -23.44 6.20
CA LEU A 521 -16.31 -23.58 5.73
C LEU A 521 -16.28 -23.63 4.20
N GLN A 522 -15.47 -22.76 3.62
CA GLN A 522 -15.34 -22.56 2.18
C GLN A 522 -13.92 -22.82 1.71
N ARG A 523 -12.90 -22.56 2.55
CA ARG A 523 -11.50 -22.74 2.20
C ARG A 523 -10.70 -23.37 3.33
N VAL A 524 -9.85 -24.32 2.98
CA VAL A 524 -8.80 -24.87 3.86
C VAL A 524 -7.52 -24.94 3.05
N ASN A 525 -6.49 -24.21 3.48
CA ASN A 525 -5.19 -24.23 2.83
C ASN A 525 -4.09 -24.65 3.82
N ILE A 526 -3.22 -25.56 3.38
CA ILE A 526 -2.08 -26.04 4.16
C ILE A 526 -0.82 -25.91 3.30
N ASP A 527 0.02 -24.94 3.61
CA ASP A 527 1.28 -24.74 2.90
C ASP A 527 2.43 -25.26 3.76
N VAL A 528 3.18 -26.23 3.23
CA VAL A 528 4.36 -26.80 3.91
C VAL A 528 5.61 -26.33 3.19
N GLU A 529 6.45 -25.57 3.87
CA GLU A 529 7.76 -25.12 3.37
C GLU A 529 8.87 -25.87 4.09
N ILE A 530 9.75 -26.55 3.34
CA ILE A 530 10.91 -27.28 3.88
C ILE A 530 12.17 -26.45 3.62
N CYS A 531 12.71 -25.85 4.68
CA CYS A 531 13.78 -24.87 4.59
C CYS A 531 15.12 -25.49 4.98
N HIS A 532 16.10 -25.60 4.07
CA HIS A 532 17.35 -26.32 4.31
C HIS A 532 18.63 -25.49 4.12
N PHE A 533 19.67 -25.78 4.91
CA PHE A 533 20.97 -25.07 4.86
C PHE A 533 22.02 -25.70 3.94
N SER A 534 22.05 -27.02 3.80
CA SER A 534 23.05 -27.69 2.94
C SER A 534 22.70 -29.12 2.52
N SER A 535 21.95 -29.85 3.36
CA SER A 535 21.51 -31.23 3.11
C SER A 535 20.37 -31.29 2.08
N ASP A 536 20.23 -32.41 1.34
CA ASP A 536 19.18 -32.62 0.34
C ASP A 536 17.85 -33.04 1.01
N PRO A 537 16.78 -32.22 0.96
CA PRO A 537 15.51 -32.48 1.65
C PRO A 537 14.61 -33.54 0.99
N LYS A 538 15.03 -34.17 -0.11
CA LYS A 538 14.21 -35.09 -0.92
C LYS A 538 13.49 -36.18 -0.15
N GLU A 539 14.12 -36.78 0.87
CA GLU A 539 13.46 -37.83 1.64
C GLU A 539 12.26 -37.27 2.43
N LEU A 540 12.45 -36.12 3.09
CA LEU A 540 11.39 -35.46 3.84
C LEU A 540 10.32 -34.91 2.90
N GLU A 541 10.71 -34.28 1.80
CA GLU A 541 9.83 -33.83 0.73
C GLU A 541 8.96 -34.98 0.22
N SER A 542 9.54 -36.14 -0.05
CA SER A 542 8.80 -37.34 -0.48
C SER A 542 7.78 -37.82 0.56
N LYS A 543 8.13 -37.77 1.86
CA LYS A 543 7.21 -38.11 2.96
C LYS A 543 6.06 -37.10 3.07
N MET A 544 6.34 -35.80 2.91
CA MET A 544 5.32 -34.75 2.94
C MET A 544 4.40 -34.80 1.72
N LEU A 545 4.93 -35.09 0.53
CA LEU A 545 4.12 -35.36 -0.67
C LEU A 545 3.22 -36.59 -0.45
N PHE A 546 3.74 -37.64 0.19
CA PHE A 546 2.92 -38.80 0.57
C PHE A 546 1.78 -38.41 1.54
N ILE A 547 2.06 -37.57 2.55
CA ILE A 547 1.03 -37.05 3.46
C ILE A 547 -0.02 -36.25 2.70
N ARG A 548 0.39 -35.32 1.84
CA ARG A 548 -0.51 -34.51 1.00
C ARG A 548 -1.50 -35.38 0.23
N ASP A 549 -1.01 -36.46 -0.37
CA ASP A 549 -1.82 -37.32 -1.23
C ASP A 549 -2.73 -38.28 -0.45
N ASN A 550 -2.46 -38.55 0.84
CA ASN A 550 -3.12 -39.62 1.60
C ASN A 550 -3.85 -39.16 2.88
N ALA A 551 -3.50 -38.02 3.48
CA ALA A 551 -4.05 -37.60 4.78
C ALA A 551 -5.43 -36.92 4.68
N PHE A 552 -5.72 -36.26 3.55
CA PHE A 552 -6.88 -35.35 3.42
C PHE A 552 -7.94 -35.86 2.44
N SER A 553 -8.27 -37.14 2.55
CA SER A 553 -9.14 -37.81 1.57
C SER A 553 -10.59 -37.32 1.63
N ALA A 554 -11.07 -36.88 2.79
CA ALA A 554 -12.44 -36.38 2.95
C ALA A 554 -12.57 -34.94 2.45
N LEU A 555 -11.66 -34.04 2.86
CA LEU A 555 -11.62 -32.66 2.41
C LEU A 555 -11.42 -32.55 0.89
N SER A 556 -10.53 -33.36 0.31
CA SER A 556 -10.28 -33.38 -1.15
C SER A 556 -11.49 -33.83 -1.98
N ARG A 557 -12.46 -34.53 -1.38
CA ARG A 557 -13.70 -34.99 -2.04
C ARG A 557 -14.89 -34.08 -1.75
N TRP A 558 -14.71 -33.05 -0.93
CA TRP A 558 -15.79 -32.19 -0.52
C TRP A 558 -15.98 -31.07 -1.54
N ASP A 559 -16.88 -31.28 -2.50
CA ASP A 559 -17.13 -30.37 -3.64
C ASP A 559 -17.47 -28.91 -3.28
N GLN A 560 -17.84 -28.64 -2.02
CA GLN A 560 -18.23 -27.31 -1.55
C GLN A 560 -17.06 -26.52 -0.93
N ILE A 561 -15.89 -27.13 -0.80
CA ILE A 561 -14.70 -26.51 -0.18
C ILE A 561 -13.55 -26.43 -1.17
N GLU A 562 -12.91 -25.28 -1.21
CA GLU A 562 -11.60 -25.08 -1.83
C GLU A 562 -10.53 -25.60 -0.85
N PHE A 563 -10.11 -26.86 -1.05
CA PHE A 563 -9.02 -27.47 -0.30
C PHE A 563 -7.72 -27.47 -1.11
N GLY A 564 -6.64 -26.97 -0.49
CA GLY A 564 -5.29 -26.98 -1.05
C GLY A 564 -4.28 -27.44 -0.01
N MET A 565 -3.34 -28.28 -0.44
CA MET A 565 -2.11 -28.51 0.32
C MET A 565 -0.91 -28.45 -0.62
N THR A 566 0.05 -27.58 -0.31
CA THR A 566 1.29 -27.40 -1.06
C THR A 566 2.48 -27.89 -0.25
N VAL A 567 3.51 -28.36 -0.95
CA VAL A 567 4.80 -28.77 -0.36
C VAL A 567 5.88 -28.17 -1.23
N GLU A 568 6.65 -27.24 -0.68
CA GLU A 568 7.73 -26.54 -1.36
C GLU A 568 9.05 -26.69 -0.59
N THR A 569 10.16 -26.62 -1.31
CA THR A 569 11.50 -26.66 -0.72
C THR A 569 12.20 -25.32 -0.94
N CYS A 570 12.82 -24.80 0.12
CA CYS A 570 13.47 -23.49 0.13
C CYS A 570 14.90 -23.63 0.67
N PHE A 571 15.85 -22.94 0.04
CA PHE A 571 17.24 -22.89 0.49
C PHE A 571 17.45 -21.63 1.33
N ILE A 572 17.84 -21.78 2.61
CA ILE A 572 18.08 -20.66 3.55
C ILE A 572 19.48 -20.07 3.38
#